data_AF-A0A846YSY2-F1
#
_entry.id   AF-A0A846YSY2-F1
#
_cell.length_a   1.000
_cell.length_b   1.000
_cell.length_c   1.000
_cell.angle_alpha   90.00
_cell.angle_beta   90.00
_cell.angle_gamma   90.00
#
_symmetry.space_group_name_H-M   'P 1'
#
loop_
_entity.id
_entity.type
_entity.pdbx_description
1 polymer ?
#
loop_
_entity_poly.entity_id
_entity_poly.type
_entity_poly.pdbx_seq_one_letter_code
_entity_poly.pdbx_strand_id
1 'polypeptide(L)'
;MTETGAIQVDRSGFHAALEALMMDDPHPKGYISNSPAARLDRALWAYEWARSEFPVTKRPDGRWSQQLPPIGVARSAVLEKEARDE
;
A
#
# COMPACT_ATOMS: atom_id res chain seq x y z
N MET A 1 26.52 11.68 -20.57
CA MET A 1 25.60 12.12 -19.49
C MET A 1 24.98 10.87 -18.94
N THR A 2 25.39 10.45 -17.75
CA THR A 2 24.79 9.32 -17.05
C THR A 2 23.35 9.70 -16.73
N GLU A 3 22.39 9.09 -17.43
CA GLU A 3 21.00 9.07 -16.99
C GLU A 3 21.01 8.55 -15.56
N THR A 4 20.72 9.41 -14.59
CA THR A 4 20.32 8.96 -13.27
C THR A 4 19.06 8.15 -13.47
N GLY A 5 19.19 6.81 -13.43
CA GLY A 5 18.08 5.87 -13.51
C GLY A 5 17.12 6.12 -12.37
N ALA A 6 16.16 7.01 -12.58
CA ALA A 6 15.16 7.36 -11.60
C ALA A 6 14.22 6.16 -11.43
N ILE A 7 14.24 5.55 -10.25
CA ILE A 7 13.26 4.53 -9.89
C ILE A 7 11.91 5.25 -9.76
N GLN A 8 10.97 4.93 -10.65
CA GLN A 8 9.61 5.43 -10.53
C GLN A 8 8.88 4.68 -9.42
N VAL A 9 8.42 5.42 -8.42
CA VAL A 9 7.60 4.91 -7.33
C VAL A 9 6.14 5.11 -7.68
N ASP A 10 5.35 4.05 -7.55
CA ASP A 10 3.91 4.14 -7.67
C ASP A 10 3.32 4.92 -6.48
N ARG A 11 2.58 6.00 -6.73
CA ARG A 11 2.14 6.90 -5.65
C ARG A 11 1.01 6.30 -4.83
N SER A 12 0.08 5.56 -5.43
CA SER A 12 -0.99 4.92 -4.66
C SER A 12 -0.42 3.81 -3.77
N GLY A 13 0.49 3.01 -4.34
CA GLY A 13 1.22 1.99 -3.61
C GLY A 13 1.96 2.59 -2.42
N PHE A 14 2.76 3.64 -2.65
CA PHE A 14 3.54 4.27 -1.58
C PHE A 14 2.65 4.87 -0.47
N HIS A 15 1.53 5.50 -0.84
CA HIS A 15 0.58 6.06 0.11
C HIS A 15 -0.02 4.96 1.01
N ALA A 16 -0.49 3.87 0.43
CA ALA A 16 -1.05 2.73 1.16
C ALA A 16 0.00 2.03 2.05
N ALA A 17 1.23 1.86 1.54
CA ALA A 17 2.32 1.25 2.28
C ALA A 17 2.65 2.02 3.56
N LEU A 18 2.70 3.36 3.50
CA LEU A 18 2.95 4.20 4.66
C LEU A 18 1.84 4.10 5.70
N GLU A 19 0.58 4.09 5.27
CA GLU A 19 -0.55 3.90 6.17
C GLU A 19 -0.47 2.54 6.89
N ALA A 20 -0.23 1.46 6.13
CA ALA A 20 -0.14 0.11 6.67
C ALA A 20 1.08 -0.12 7.57
N LEU A 21 2.22 0.51 7.27
CA LEU A 21 3.44 0.44 8.09
C LEU A 21 3.22 1.05 9.49
N MET A 22 2.36 2.06 9.58
CA MET A 22 2.06 2.81 10.81
C MET A 22 0.90 2.22 11.62
N MET A 23 0.25 1.15 11.12
CA MET A 23 -0.81 0.46 11.84
C MET A 23 -0.28 -0.19 13.13
N ASP A 24 -0.98 0.04 14.23
CA ASP A 24 -0.76 -0.58 15.54
C ASP A 24 -1.83 -1.65 15.88
N ASP A 25 -2.74 -1.93 14.93
CA ASP A 25 -3.79 -2.92 15.08
C ASP A 25 -3.25 -4.34 15.37
N PRO A 26 -3.81 -5.06 16.35
CA PRO A 26 -3.41 -6.44 16.64
C PRO A 26 -3.84 -7.38 15.50
N HIS A 27 -2.99 -8.34 15.13
CA HIS A 27 -3.39 -9.37 14.18
C HIS A 27 -4.43 -10.32 14.81
N PRO A 28 -5.45 -10.79 14.07
CA PRO A 28 -6.51 -11.67 14.58
C PRO A 28 -6.02 -12.95 15.29
N LYS A 29 -4.85 -13.46 14.89
CA LYS A 29 -4.21 -14.66 15.47
C LYS A 29 -3.42 -14.43 16.76
N GLY A 30 -3.36 -13.19 17.29
CA GLY A 30 -2.76 -12.90 18.59
C GLY A 30 -1.23 -13.01 18.69
N TYR A 31 -0.52 -13.36 17.61
CA TYR A 31 0.94 -13.22 17.57
C TYR A 31 1.34 -11.74 17.68
N ILE A 32 2.48 -11.45 18.32
CA ILE A 32 3.05 -10.11 18.44
C ILE A 32 3.44 -9.61 17.04
N SER A 33 2.45 -9.07 16.33
CA SER A 33 2.54 -8.47 14.99
C SER A 33 3.15 -7.07 15.05
N ASN A 34 3.51 -6.61 16.25
CA ASN A 34 4.28 -5.40 16.46
C ASN A 34 5.78 -5.58 16.14
N SER A 35 6.17 -6.73 15.57
CA SER A 35 7.53 -6.91 15.06
C SER A 35 7.74 -6.05 13.80
N PRO A 36 8.96 -5.52 13.57
CA PRO A 36 9.26 -4.78 12.35
C PRO A 36 8.97 -5.55 11.07
N ALA A 37 9.18 -6.88 11.06
CA ALA A 37 8.91 -7.73 9.91
C ALA A 37 7.41 -7.75 9.54
N ALA A 38 6.52 -7.95 10.53
CA ALA A 38 5.08 -8.00 10.26
C ALA A 38 4.54 -6.66 9.75
N ARG A 39 5.06 -5.53 10.27
CA ARG A 39 4.70 -4.19 9.75
C ARG A 39 5.17 -3.97 8.31
N LEU A 40 6.34 -4.51 7.94
CA LEU A 40 6.83 -4.47 6.56
C LEU A 40 5.98 -5.34 5.63
N ASP A 41 5.54 -6.52 6.08
CA ASP A 41 4.67 -7.40 5.30
C ASP A 41 3.30 -6.72 5.03
N ARG A 42 2.71 -6.06 6.04
CA ARG A 42 1.51 -5.21 5.87
C ARG A 42 1.74 -4.13 4.83
N ALA A 43 2.85 -3.40 4.94
CA ALA A 43 3.20 -2.31 4.04
C ALA A 43 3.40 -2.79 2.59
N LEU A 44 4.08 -3.92 2.40
CA LEU A 44 4.32 -4.50 1.08
C LEU A 44 3.01 -4.97 0.44
N TRP A 45 2.18 -5.67 1.20
CA TRP A 45 0.88 -6.10 0.71
C TRP A 45 -0.01 -4.90 0.34
N ALA A 46 -0.07 -3.88 1.20
CA ALA A 46 -0.85 -2.67 0.94
C ALA A 46 -0.34 -1.90 -0.29
N TYR A 47 0.97 -1.90 -0.53
CA TYR A 47 1.58 -1.34 -1.74
C TYR A 47 1.04 -2.02 -3.00
N GLU A 48 1.08 -3.35 -3.03
CA GLU A 48 0.65 -4.13 -4.20
C GLU A 48 -0.85 -4.05 -4.43
N TRP A 49 -1.64 -4.11 -3.36
CA TRP A 49 -3.08 -3.93 -3.40
C TRP A 49 -3.46 -2.54 -3.98
N ALA A 50 -2.87 -1.46 -3.48
CA ALA A 50 -3.22 -0.11 -3.94
C ALA A 50 -2.76 0.18 -5.38
N ARG A 51 -1.72 -0.49 -5.87
CA ARG A 51 -1.35 -0.45 -7.29
C ARG A 51 -2.40 -1.05 -8.20
N SER A 52 -3.07 -2.10 -7.73
CA SER A 52 -4.17 -2.76 -8.45
C SER A 52 -5.45 -1.94 -8.40
N GLU A 53 -5.84 -1.48 -7.21
CA GLU A 53 -7.13 -0.78 -7.01
C GLU A 53 -7.12 0.69 -7.45
N PHE A 54 -5.96 1.34 -7.42
CA PHE A 54 -5.80 2.74 -7.78
C PHE A 54 -4.74 2.92 -8.88
N PRO A 55 -4.96 2.34 -10.07
CA PRO A 55 -3.97 2.32 -11.13
C PRO A 55 -3.73 3.71 -11.73
N VAL A 56 -2.53 3.92 -12.25
CA VAL A 56 -2.23 5.08 -13.08
C VAL A 56 -3.01 4.99 -14.39
N THR A 57 -3.83 5.99 -14.67
CA THR A 57 -4.66 6.08 -15.87
C THR A 57 -4.20 7.22 -16.77
N LYS A 58 -4.27 6.99 -18.08
CA LYS A 58 -4.04 8.05 -19.08
C LYS A 58 -5.34 8.80 -19.33
N ARG A 59 -5.32 10.13 -19.14
CA ARG A 59 -6.47 11.01 -19.38
C ARG A 59 -6.65 11.31 -20.87
N PRO A 60 -7.85 11.76 -21.28
CA PRO A 60 -8.13 12.19 -22.66
C PRO A 60 -7.23 13.34 -23.16
N ASP A 61 -6.73 14.18 -22.25
CA ASP A 61 -5.79 15.28 -22.54
C ASP A 61 -4.33 14.81 -22.71
N GLY A 62 -4.08 13.49 -22.67
CA GLY A 62 -2.77 12.87 -22.80
C GLY A 62 -1.93 12.87 -21.51
N ARG A 63 -2.40 13.48 -20.41
CA ARG A 63 -1.71 13.49 -19.12
C ARG A 63 -1.95 12.20 -18.34
N TRP A 64 -1.02 11.83 -17.48
CA TRP A 64 -1.19 10.72 -16.54
C TRP A 64 -1.88 11.20 -15.27
N SER A 65 -2.76 10.38 -14.72
CA SER A 65 -3.36 10.63 -13.42
C SER A 65 -3.47 9.37 -12.59
N GLN A 66 -3.33 9.55 -11.28
CA GLN A 66 -3.47 8.50 -10.31
C GLN A 66 -4.32 9.03 -9.17
N GLN A 67 -5.38 8.30 -8.83
CA GLN A 67 -6.12 8.54 -7.60
C GLN A 67 -5.33 7.91 -6.46
N LEU A 68 -5.32 8.56 -5.29
CA LEU A 68 -4.77 7.94 -4.09
C LEU A 68 -5.89 7.26 -3.31
N PRO A 69 -5.59 6.16 -2.59
CA PRO A 69 -6.50 5.61 -1.61
C PRO A 69 -6.94 6.73 -0.64
N PRO A 70 -8.23 6.88 -0.34
CA PRO A 70 -8.66 7.73 0.75
C PRO A 70 -8.07 7.27 2.09
N ILE A 71 -7.95 8.19 3.04
CA ILE A 71 -7.47 7.91 4.40
C ILE A 71 -8.32 6.78 5.01
N GLY A 72 -7.66 5.78 5.59
CA GLY A 72 -8.26 4.63 6.26
C GLY A 72 -8.62 3.46 5.34
N VAL A 73 -8.58 3.64 4.03
CA VAL A 73 -8.96 2.58 3.09
C VAL A 73 -7.90 1.49 3.00
N ALA A 74 -6.60 1.84 2.98
CA ALA A 74 -5.55 0.83 2.97
C ALA A 74 -5.54 0.04 4.29
N ARG A 75 -5.73 0.73 5.43
CA ARG A 75 -5.92 0.08 6.73
C ARG A 75 -7.07 -0.93 6.71
N SER A 76 -8.23 -0.53 6.19
CA SER A 76 -9.41 -1.40 6.15
C SER A 76 -9.16 -2.64 5.27
N ALA A 77 -8.49 -2.47 4.13
CA ALA A 77 -8.14 -3.57 3.23
C ALA A 77 -7.14 -4.55 3.87
N VAL A 78 -6.13 -4.05 4.59
CA VAL A 78 -5.18 -4.89 5.33
C VAL A 78 -5.89 -5.71 6.39
N LEU A 79 -6.75 -5.09 7.21
CA LEU A 79 -7.49 -5.80 8.25
C LEU A 79 -8.42 -6.86 7.67
N GLU A 80 -9.06 -6.58 6.54
CA GLU A 80 -9.90 -7.55 5.83
C GLU A 80 -9.08 -8.74 5.31
N LYS A 81 -7.89 -8.50 4.76
CA LYS A 81 -6.97 -9.56 4.34
C LYS A 81 -6.52 -10.41 5.53
N GLU A 82 -6.10 -9.79 6.62
CA GLU A 82 -5.63 -10.50 7.82
C GLU A 82 -6.73 -11.34 8.49
N ALA A 83 -7.99 -10.91 8.37
CA ALA A 83 -9.13 -11.68 8.83
C ALA A 83 -9.41 -12.93 7.97
N ARG A 84 -8.96 -12.94 6.70
CA ARG A 84 -9.12 -14.05 5.76
C ARG A 84 -7.95 -15.04 5.77
N ASP A 85 -6.78 -14.61 6.24
CA ASP A 85 -5.63 -15.49 6.46
C ASP A 85 -5.94 -16.41 7.66
N GLU A 86 -6.70 -17.50 7.46
CA GLU A 86 -6.97 -18.56 8.45
C GLU A 86 -5.73 -19.32 8.93
#